data_AF-A0A4V3XEF9-F1
#
_entry.id   AF-A0A4V3XEF9-F1
#
_cell.length_a   1.000
_cell.length_b   1.000
_cell.length_c   1.000
_cell.angle_alpha   90.00
_cell.angle_beta   90.00
_cell.angle_gamma   90.00
#
_symmetry.space_group_name_H-M   'P 1'
#
loop_
_entity.id
_entity.type
_entity.pdbx_description
1 polymer ?
#
loop_
_entity_poly.entity_id
_entity_poly.type
_entity_poly.pdbx_seq_one_letter_code
_entity_poly.pdbx_strand_id
1 'polypeptide(L)'
;MYAVRRLRSKFPKYGQRVTSVGRKFHGARFEDDPYFDVNNHVRTIRLPEPAGKAELDELMGDFIAQDWDLSRPLWEMALVENYRDEEGAKCAIISRGHHTLADGQ
;
A
#
# COMPACT_ATOMS: atom_id res chain seq x y z
N MET A 1 -3.94 -3.66 -15.84
CA MET A 1 -4.20 -2.20 -15.89
C MET A 1 -5.67 -1.77 -15.81
N TYR A 2 -6.67 -2.56 -16.26
CA TYR A 2 -8.09 -2.14 -16.21
C TYR A 2 -8.74 -2.14 -14.80
N ALA A 3 -8.32 -3.05 -13.91
CA ALA A 3 -8.95 -3.22 -12.59
C ALA A 3 -8.80 -2.00 -11.67
N VAL A 4 -7.67 -1.31 -11.73
CA VAL A 4 -7.33 -0.21 -10.80
C VAL A 4 -8.03 1.10 -11.20
N ARG A 5 -8.16 1.39 -12.51
CA ARG A 5 -8.95 2.54 -12.98
C ARG A 5 -10.42 2.46 -12.52
N ARG A 6 -10.97 1.26 -12.42
CA ARG A 6 -12.36 1.03 -11.97
C ARG A 6 -12.55 1.20 -10.45
N LEU A 7 -11.49 1.05 -9.66
CA LEU A 7 -11.54 1.27 -8.21
C LEU A 7 -11.61 2.76 -7.85
N ARG A 8 -10.97 3.65 -8.61
CA ARG A 8 -11.02 5.11 -8.38
C ARG A 8 -12.43 5.70 -8.36
N SER A 9 -13.33 5.23 -9.21
CA SER A 9 -14.71 5.74 -9.23
C SER A 9 -15.52 5.30 -8.01
N LYS A 10 -15.13 4.19 -7.37
CA LYS A 10 -15.78 3.66 -6.17
C LYS A 10 -15.11 4.13 -4.88
N PHE A 11 -13.80 4.37 -4.91
CA PHE A 11 -13.00 4.72 -3.74
C PHE A 11 -12.01 5.84 -4.09
N PRO A 12 -12.48 7.11 -4.17
CA PRO A 12 -11.66 8.25 -4.58
C PRO A 12 -10.44 8.47 -3.69
N LYS A 13 -10.53 8.16 -2.39
CA LYS A 13 -9.43 8.30 -1.41
C LYS A 13 -8.14 7.55 -1.80
N TYR A 14 -8.22 6.46 -2.58
CA TYR A 14 -7.03 5.73 -3.04
C TYR A 14 -6.20 6.51 -4.07
N GLY A 15 -6.76 7.55 -4.68
CA GLY A 15 -6.04 8.47 -5.56
C GLY A 15 -5.72 9.81 -4.90
N GLN A 16 -5.93 9.94 -3.58
CA GLN A 16 -5.77 11.20 -2.86
C GLN A 16 -4.61 11.14 -1.87
N ARG A 17 -3.83 12.21 -1.82
CA ARG A 17 -2.74 12.40 -0.85
C ARG A 17 -3.21 13.30 0.28
N VAL A 18 -2.55 13.20 1.43
CA VAL A 18 -2.84 14.08 2.57
C VAL A 18 -1.99 15.34 2.48
N THR A 19 -2.62 16.52 2.46
CA THR A 19 -1.96 17.82 2.43
C THR A 19 -2.14 18.57 3.75
N SER A 20 -1.36 19.64 3.93
CA SER A 20 -1.44 20.57 5.06
C SER A 20 -1.17 19.97 6.45
N VAL A 21 -0.54 18.79 6.52
CA VAL A 21 -0.10 18.18 7.78
C VAL A 21 0.88 19.12 8.49
N GLY A 22 0.60 19.43 9.76
CA GLY A 22 1.47 20.29 10.59
C GLY A 22 1.35 21.80 10.35
N ARG A 23 0.46 22.27 9.47
CA ARG A 23 0.24 23.72 9.28
C ARG A 23 -0.65 24.30 10.39
N LYS A 24 -0.17 25.35 11.07
CA LYS A 24 -0.99 26.09 12.06
C LYS A 24 -2.24 26.65 11.35
N PHE A 25 -3.41 26.41 11.97
CA PHE A 25 -4.74 26.84 11.49
C PHE A 25 -5.28 26.17 10.22
N HIS A 26 -4.63 25.13 9.69
CA HIS A 26 -5.14 24.35 8.57
C HIS A 26 -5.16 22.86 8.94
N GLY A 27 -6.35 22.26 9.01
CA GLY A 27 -6.48 20.81 9.21
C GLY A 27 -5.92 20.02 8.02
N ALA A 28 -5.52 18.78 8.27
CA ALA A 28 -5.14 17.85 7.20
C ALA A 28 -6.29 17.66 6.22
N ARG A 29 -6.00 17.64 4.91
CA ARG A 29 -7.01 17.48 3.85
C ARG A 29 -6.59 16.40 2.88
N PHE A 30 -7.58 15.74 2.27
CA PHE A 30 -7.36 14.86 1.14
C PHE A 30 -7.52 15.65 -0.15
N GLU A 31 -6.53 15.56 -1.02
CA GLU A 31 -6.53 16.19 -2.35
C GLU A 31 -6.16 15.14 -3.39
N ASP A 32 -6.78 15.20 -4.56
CA ASP A 32 -6.43 14.34 -5.69
C ASP A 32 -4.93 14.50 -6.00
N ASP A 33 -4.24 13.37 -6.10
CA ASP A 33 -2.86 13.35 -6.57
C ASP A 33 -2.86 13.46 -8.12
N PRO A 34 -2.41 14.59 -8.69
CA PRO A 34 -2.39 14.77 -10.14
C PRO A 34 -1.42 13.83 -10.85
N TYR A 35 -0.47 13.24 -10.10
CA TYR A 35 0.55 12.32 -10.61
C TYR A 35 0.31 10.88 -10.18
N PHE A 36 -0.90 10.56 -9.72
CA PHE A 36 -1.22 9.22 -9.26
C PHE A 36 -0.92 8.15 -10.33
N ASP A 37 -0.03 7.23 -9.98
CA ASP A 37 0.24 6.01 -10.73
C ASP A 37 0.23 4.82 -9.75
N VAL A 38 -0.63 3.84 -10.03
CA VAL A 38 -0.72 2.61 -9.25
C VAL A 38 0.61 1.86 -9.14
N ASN A 39 1.47 1.96 -10.16
CA ASN A 39 2.75 1.27 -10.16
C ASN A 39 3.69 1.81 -9.07
N ASN A 40 3.45 3.03 -8.57
CA ASN A 40 4.19 3.61 -7.44
C ASN A 40 3.74 3.05 -6.08
N HIS A 41 2.61 2.35 -6.03
CA HIS A 41 2.00 1.79 -4.82
C HIS A 41 2.07 0.26 -4.78
N VAL A 42 2.27 -0.41 -5.91
CA VAL A 42 2.34 -1.86 -6.00
C VAL A 42 3.75 -2.28 -6.37
N ARG A 43 4.40 -3.04 -5.48
CA ARG A 43 5.76 -3.56 -5.69
C ARG A 43 5.70 -5.08 -5.84
N THR A 44 6.51 -5.64 -6.73
CA THR A 44 6.74 -7.09 -6.79
C THR A 44 8.04 -7.40 -6.06
N ILE A 45 7.99 -8.33 -5.12
CA ILE A 45 9.11 -8.70 -4.25
C ILE A 45 9.32 -10.21 -4.32
N ARG A 46 10.58 -10.62 -4.19
CA ARG A 46 10.96 -12.01 -3.95
C ARG A 46 11.56 -12.15 -2.56
N LEU A 47 11.13 -13.17 -1.82
CA LEU A 47 11.73 -13.55 -0.55
C LEU A 47 13.07 -14.26 -0.78
N PRO A 48 14.02 -14.17 0.17
CA PRO A 48 15.13 -15.09 0.21
C PRO A 48 14.63 -16.53 0.37
N GLU A 49 15.37 -17.51 -0.15
CA GLU A 49 15.08 -18.93 0.11
C GLU A 49 15.19 -19.22 1.61
N PRO A 50 14.31 -20.03 2.20
CA PRO A 50 13.34 -20.94 1.55
C PRO A 50 12.01 -20.30 1.11
N ALA A 51 11.84 -18.98 1.24
CA ALA A 51 10.65 -18.23 0.84
C ALA A 51 9.36 -18.73 1.51
N GLY A 52 9.48 -19.16 2.76
CA GLY A 52 8.40 -19.68 3.59
C GLY A 52 7.76 -18.61 4.47
N LYS A 53 7.02 -19.07 5.48
CA LYS A 53 6.29 -18.19 6.41
C LYS A 53 7.21 -17.26 7.20
N ALA A 54 8.38 -17.73 7.60
CA ALA A 54 9.33 -16.95 8.39
C ALA A 54 9.84 -15.74 7.60
N GLU A 55 10.25 -15.94 6.35
CA GLU A 55 10.75 -14.87 5.48
C GLU A 55 9.63 -13.89 5.11
N LEU A 56 8.39 -14.39 4.94
CA LEU A 56 7.23 -13.54 4.72
C LEU A 56 6.93 -12.66 5.94
N ASP A 57 7.05 -13.20 7.16
CA ASP A 57 6.82 -12.45 8.40
C ASP A 57 7.87 -11.38 8.65
N GLU A 58 9.14 -11.67 8.35
CA GLU A 58 10.22 -10.69 8.40
C GLU A 58 9.97 -9.55 7.40
N LEU A 59 9.65 -9.87 6.14
CA LEU A 59 9.27 -8.88 5.13
C LEU A 59 8.06 -8.05 5.58
N MET A 60 7.06 -8.69 6.19
CA MET A 60 5.87 -8.00 6.69
C MET A 60 6.22 -7.00 7.79
N GLY A 61 7.10 -7.37 8.73
CA GLY A 61 7.59 -6.50 9.78
C GLY A 61 8.26 -5.25 9.20
N ASP A 62 9.22 -5.45 8.30
CA ASP A 62 9.94 -4.35 7.64
C ASP A 62 9.00 -3.47 6.81
N PHE A 63 8.05 -4.08 6.09
CA PHE A 63 7.10 -3.37 5.25
C PHE A 63 6.14 -2.50 6.05
N ILE A 64 5.63 -2.99 7.18
CA ILE A 64 4.71 -2.23 8.04
C ILE A 64 5.47 -1.11 8.78
N ALA A 65 6.73 -1.32 9.14
CA ALA A 65 7.55 -0.35 9.87
C ALA A 65 8.03 0.85 9.03
N GLN A 66 7.96 0.79 7.70
CA GLN A 66 8.38 1.91 6.83
C GLN A 66 7.56 3.17 7.08
N ASP A 67 8.21 4.34 7.05
CA ASP A 67 7.52 5.61 7.13
C ASP A 67 6.57 5.84 5.94
N TRP A 68 5.54 6.65 6.18
CA TRP A 68 4.63 7.10 5.14
C TRP A 68 5.19 8.31 4.40
N ASP A 69 5.24 8.20 3.07
CA ASP A 69 5.49 9.35 2.21
C ASP A 69 4.19 10.11 1.95
N LEU A 70 4.01 11.23 2.65
CA LEU A 70 2.81 12.09 2.56
C LEU A 70 2.64 12.79 1.20
N SER A 71 3.62 12.71 0.29
CA SER A 71 3.49 13.29 -1.05
C SER A 71 2.57 12.48 -1.98
N ARG A 72 2.19 11.26 -1.58
CA ARG A 72 1.40 10.30 -2.36
C ARG A 72 0.25 9.72 -1.52
N PRO A 73 -0.72 9.02 -2.15
CA PRO A 73 -1.76 8.31 -1.40
C PRO A 73 -1.17 7.31 -0.40
N LEU A 74 -1.73 7.27 0.81
CA LEU A 74 -1.15 6.56 1.96
C LEU A 74 -1.48 5.06 1.99
N TRP A 75 -1.31 4.38 0.87
CA TRP A 75 -1.48 2.93 0.77
C TRP A 75 -0.39 2.33 -0.10
N GLU A 76 0.00 1.11 0.22
CA GLU A 76 0.99 0.35 -0.54
C GLU A 76 0.64 -1.14 -0.52
N MET A 77 1.05 -1.86 -1.55
CA MET A 77 0.93 -3.30 -1.67
C MET A 77 2.25 -3.92 -2.16
N ALA A 78 2.59 -5.07 -1.61
CA ALA A 78 3.66 -5.92 -2.10
C ALA A 78 3.09 -7.25 -2.56
N LEU A 79 3.31 -7.60 -3.82
CA LEU A 79 3.08 -8.94 -4.36
C LEU A 79 4.37 -9.75 -4.18
N VAL A 80 4.30 -10.80 -3.38
CA VAL A 80 5.40 -11.73 -3.12
C VAL A 80 5.25 -12.94 -4.03
N GLU A 81 6.04 -13.01 -5.10
CA GLU A 81 5.80 -13.95 -6.21
C GLU A 81 6.36 -15.37 -6.00
N ASN A 82 7.33 -15.54 -5.09
CA ASN A 82 7.99 -16.81 -4.83
C ASN A 82 7.62 -17.43 -3.47
N TYR A 83 6.63 -16.88 -2.77
CA TYR A 83 6.16 -17.45 -1.50
C TYR A 83 5.70 -18.90 -1.69
N ARG A 84 6.04 -19.75 -0.73
CA ARG A 84 5.61 -21.15 -0.64
C ARG A 84 5.18 -21.45 0.78
N ASP A 85 3.96 -21.92 0.95
CA ASP A 85 3.52 -22.52 2.22
C ASP A 85 3.36 -24.05 2.07
N GLU A 86 3.05 -24.70 3.18
CA GLU A 86 2.82 -26.14 3.24
C GLU A 86 1.52 -26.56 2.53
N GLU A 87 0.61 -25.61 2.26
CA GLU A 87 -0.69 -25.83 1.61
C GLU A 87 -0.63 -25.65 0.08
N GLY A 88 0.53 -25.25 -0.46
CA GLY A 88 0.78 -25.10 -1.90
C GLY A 88 0.52 -23.71 -2.46
N ALA A 89 0.42 -22.68 -1.61
CA ALA A 89 0.42 -21.28 -2.06
C ALA A 89 1.68 -20.99 -2.88
N LYS A 90 1.50 -20.20 -3.93
CA LYS A 90 2.59 -19.85 -4.87
C LYS A 90 2.96 -18.38 -4.83
N CYS A 91 2.22 -17.58 -4.07
CA CYS A 91 2.43 -16.16 -3.89
C CYS A 91 1.73 -15.70 -2.61
N ALA A 92 2.15 -14.55 -2.10
CA ALA A 92 1.46 -13.83 -1.02
C ALA A 92 1.26 -12.35 -1.42
N ILE A 93 0.32 -11.67 -0.76
CA ILE A 93 0.12 -10.23 -0.89
C ILE A 93 0.20 -9.63 0.51
N ILE A 94 1.04 -8.60 0.66
CA ILE A 94 1.07 -7.75 1.85
C ILE A 94 0.48 -6.40 1.45
N SER A 95 -0.46 -5.88 2.23
CA SER A 95 -1.05 -4.56 1.99
C SER A 95 -1.04 -3.75 3.27
N ARG A 96 -0.67 -2.48 3.15
CA ARG A 96 -0.77 -1.51 4.24
C ARG A 96 -1.50 -0.26 3.75
N GLY A 97 -2.30 0.33 4.63
CA GLY A 97 -3.02 1.55 4.35
C GLY A 97 -3.17 2.35 5.63
N HIS A 98 -2.90 3.65 5.57
CA HIS A 98 -3.08 4.52 6.73
C HIS A 98 -4.57 4.64 7.06
N HIS A 99 -4.95 4.50 8.34
CA HIS A 99 -6.35 4.44 8.76
C HIS A 99 -7.19 5.65 8.32
N THR A 100 -6.60 6.83 8.10
CA THR A 100 -7.31 8.01 7.58
C THR A 100 -7.83 7.85 6.15
N LEU A 101 -7.28 6.90 5.38
CA LEU A 101 -7.83 6.52 4.08
C LEU A 101 -9.13 5.73 4.20
N ALA A 102 -9.37 5.07 5.33
CA ALA A 102 -10.49 4.17 5.56
C ALA A 102 -11.40 4.60 6.73
N ASP A 103 -11.05 5.64 7.50
CA ASP A 103 -11.99 6.21 8.46
C ASP A 103 -13.03 7.09 7.74
N GLY A 104 -14.30 6.82 8.07
CA GLY A 104 -15.45 7.39 7.39
C GLY A 104 -16.16 6.46 6.41
N GLN A 105 -16.30 5.17 6.75
CA GLN A 105 -17.54 4.37 6.74
C GLN A 105 -17.23 2.96 7.27
#